data_AF-W9VYK9-F1
#
_entry.id   AF-W9VYK9-F1
#
_cell.length_a   1.000
_cell.length_b   1.000
_cell.length_c   1.000
_cell.angle_alpha   90.00
_cell.angle_beta   90.00
_cell.angle_gamma   90.00
#
_symmetry.space_group_name_H-M   'P 1'
#
loop_
_entity.id
_entity.type
_entity.pdbx_description
1 polymer ?
#
loop_
_entity_poly.entity_id
_entity_poly.type
_entity_poly.pdbx_seq_one_letter_code
_entity_poly.pdbx_strand_id
1 'polypeptide(L)'
;MENLSLNDPPQQPASPQRLPHPQQHPQQQNAVFPGPAPPQGAPQLPPQMFTTAAQLLDLTDKKLLLVLRDGRKIFGVLRSWDQFANLVLTDTKERYFVSVPSATSADSANPQSQSQQPQPTRNLYCDIPRGTFLVRGENVLLLGEVDLDKDDDPPPGYEEGDVEEVFRIQKEAERERKKKDRLKGKKTAWRDPEGSGEVLF
;
A
#
# COMPACT_ATOMS: atom_id res chain seq x y z
N MET A 1 -23.48 44.66 49.51
CA MET A 1 -24.54 45.00 50.48
C MET A 1 -25.74 44.10 50.20
N GLU A 2 -25.59 42.78 50.29
CA GLU A 2 -25.36 41.99 51.52
C GLU A 2 -26.58 42.04 52.45
N ASN A 3 -27.12 40.87 52.80
CA ASN A 3 -27.01 40.34 54.16
C ASN A 3 -27.49 38.87 54.21
N LEU A 4 -26.69 38.02 54.87
CA LEU A 4 -27.03 36.64 55.21
C LEU A 4 -27.61 36.55 56.62
N SER A 5 -28.48 35.57 56.89
CA SER A 5 -28.61 34.84 58.17
C SER A 5 -29.42 33.55 57.90
N LEU A 6 -29.04 32.30 58.15
CA LEU A 6 -28.34 31.60 59.25
C LEU A 6 -29.28 31.16 60.40
N ASN A 7 -29.60 29.84 60.45
CA ASN A 7 -29.85 28.87 61.57
C ASN A 7 -30.59 29.29 62.89
N ASP A 8 -31.28 28.43 63.69
CA ASP A 8 -31.69 27.00 63.66
C ASP A 8 -32.79 26.68 64.76
N PRO A 9 -32.66 25.75 65.75
CA PRO A 9 -33.55 24.58 66.10
C PRO A 9 -34.66 24.88 67.18
N PRO A 10 -35.45 23.93 67.83
CA PRO A 10 -35.31 22.46 68.00
C PRO A 10 -36.55 21.49 68.19
N GLN A 11 -36.26 20.17 68.23
CA GLN A 11 -36.79 19.02 69.04
C GLN A 11 -38.31 18.60 69.18
N GLN A 12 -38.57 17.33 68.78
CA GLN A 12 -39.38 16.21 69.37
C GLN A 12 -40.40 16.43 70.53
N PRO A 13 -41.54 15.68 70.62
CA PRO A 13 -41.53 14.20 70.82
C PRO A 13 -42.73 13.31 70.35
N ALA A 14 -42.53 11.98 70.50
CA ALA A 14 -43.48 10.88 70.79
C ALA A 14 -44.69 10.51 69.87
N SER A 15 -44.64 9.29 69.32
CA SER A 15 -45.76 8.49 68.77
C SER A 15 -46.50 7.67 69.86
N PRO A 16 -47.79 7.24 69.72
CA PRO A 16 -48.07 5.92 69.08
C PRO A 16 -49.50 5.63 68.51
N GLN A 17 -49.64 4.65 67.58
CA GLN A 17 -50.57 3.47 67.61
C GLN A 17 -51.19 2.97 66.26
N ARG A 18 -51.03 1.64 66.07
CA ARG A 18 -51.96 0.60 65.54
C ARG A 18 -52.53 0.59 64.09
N LEU A 19 -52.27 -0.55 63.43
CA LEU A 19 -53.06 -1.23 62.38
C LEU A 19 -54.26 -2.00 63.00
N PRO A 20 -55.34 -2.35 62.25
CA PRO A 20 -55.37 -3.56 61.39
C PRO A 20 -56.12 -3.46 60.02
N HIS A 21 -55.90 -4.48 59.17
CA HIS A 21 -56.54 -4.81 57.87
C HIS A 21 -57.96 -5.46 58.05
N PRO A 22 -58.71 -5.99 57.03
CA PRO A 22 -58.47 -6.13 55.57
C PRO A 22 -59.69 -5.80 54.63
N GLN A 23 -59.49 -5.84 53.29
CA GLN A 23 -60.55 -6.21 52.33
C GLN A 23 -59.96 -6.89 51.07
N GLN A 24 -60.68 -7.84 50.46
CA GLN A 24 -60.18 -8.77 49.43
C GLN A 24 -60.81 -8.55 48.03
N HIS A 25 -59.95 -8.47 46.99
CA HIS A 25 -60.02 -9.10 45.64
C HIS A 25 -61.23 -8.85 44.68
N PRO A 26 -61.10 -9.02 43.33
CA PRO A 26 -60.11 -9.88 42.63
C PRO A 26 -59.36 -9.33 41.38
N GLN A 27 -58.13 -9.84 41.23
CA GLN A 27 -57.52 -10.44 40.03
C GLN A 27 -57.71 -9.79 38.63
N GLN A 28 -56.61 -9.24 38.09
CA GLN A 28 -56.26 -9.48 36.68
C GLN A 28 -54.73 -9.60 36.52
N GLN A 29 -54.30 -10.68 35.86
CA GLN A 29 -52.91 -11.11 35.78
C GLN A 29 -52.32 -10.71 34.42
N ASN A 30 -51.56 -9.62 34.38
CA ASN A 30 -50.94 -9.16 33.14
C ASN A 30 -49.52 -9.75 33.01
N ALA A 31 -49.40 -10.82 32.23
CA ALA A 31 -48.11 -11.43 31.94
C ALA A 31 -47.27 -10.50 31.06
N VAL A 32 -46.04 -10.20 31.48
CA VAL A 32 -45.07 -9.46 30.67
C VAL A 32 -44.47 -10.43 29.65
N PHE A 33 -44.99 -10.42 28.43
CA PHE A 33 -44.37 -11.11 27.30
C PHE A 33 -43.12 -10.35 26.84
N PRO A 34 -41.98 -11.02 26.57
CA PRO A 34 -40.87 -10.38 25.89
C PRO A 34 -41.27 -10.09 24.44
N GLY A 35 -41.23 -8.82 24.05
CA GLY A 35 -41.47 -8.42 22.66
C GLY A 35 -40.41 -8.97 21.71
N PRO A 36 -40.70 -9.07 20.40
CA PRO A 36 -39.69 -9.48 19.42
C PRO A 36 -38.51 -8.51 19.43
N ALA A 37 -37.30 -9.03 19.35
CA ALA A 37 -36.10 -8.22 19.25
C ALA A 37 -36.19 -7.29 18.02
N PRO A 38 -35.69 -6.04 18.11
CA PRO A 38 -35.65 -5.15 16.95
C PRO A 38 -34.83 -5.81 15.82
N PRO A 39 -35.19 -5.57 14.54
CA PRO A 39 -34.45 -6.14 13.43
C PRO A 39 -32.99 -5.69 13.54
N GLN A 40 -32.08 -6.64 13.68
CA GLN A 40 -30.65 -6.37 13.60
C GLN A 40 -30.38 -5.85 12.18
N GLY A 41 -30.21 -4.54 12.07
CA GLY A 41 -29.81 -3.91 10.81
C GLY A 41 -28.55 -4.58 10.29
N ALA A 42 -28.45 -4.72 8.96
CA ALA A 42 -27.32 -5.38 8.32
C ALA A 42 -26.00 -4.88 8.92
N PRO A 43 -25.05 -5.79 9.25
CA PRO A 43 -23.87 -5.43 10.03
C PRO A 43 -23.13 -4.29 9.33
N GLN A 44 -23.13 -3.11 9.96
CA GLN A 44 -22.45 -1.95 9.41
C GLN A 44 -20.95 -2.22 9.43
N LEU A 45 -20.39 -2.42 8.24
CA LEU A 45 -18.95 -2.52 8.07
C LEU A 45 -18.30 -1.20 8.55
N PRO A 46 -17.14 -1.24 9.22
CA PRO A 46 -16.46 -0.03 9.68
C PRO A 46 -16.23 0.97 8.54
N PRO A 47 -16.28 2.29 8.80
CA PRO A 47 -16.21 3.33 7.76
C PRO A 47 -14.89 3.39 6.97
N GLN A 48 -13.90 2.58 7.33
CA GLN A 48 -12.71 2.32 6.51
C GLN A 48 -12.44 0.81 6.44
N MET A 49 -12.62 0.24 5.25
CA MET A 49 -12.28 -1.16 4.96
C MET A 49 -10.77 -1.26 4.70
N PHE A 50 -10.01 -1.78 5.67
CA PHE A 50 -8.58 -2.05 5.52
C PHE A 50 -8.32 -3.36 4.75
N THR A 51 -8.83 -3.47 3.52
CA THR A 51 -8.57 -4.62 2.64
C THR A 51 -7.80 -4.19 1.39
N THR A 52 -6.98 -5.08 0.84
CA THR A 52 -6.30 -4.86 -0.46
C THR A 52 -7.32 -4.52 -1.55
N ALA A 53 -8.49 -5.16 -1.51
CA ALA A 53 -9.60 -4.91 -2.42
C ALA A 53 -10.14 -3.47 -2.33
N ALA A 54 -10.33 -2.95 -1.12
CA ALA A 54 -10.81 -1.57 -0.94
C ALA A 54 -9.83 -0.54 -1.51
N GLN A 55 -8.52 -0.76 -1.33
CA GLN A 55 -7.49 0.12 -1.89
C GLN A 55 -7.37 0.03 -3.42
N LEU A 56 -7.59 -1.15 -4.01
CA LEU A 56 -7.59 -1.32 -5.47
C LEU A 56 -8.86 -0.78 -6.13
N LEU A 57 -9.99 -0.71 -5.41
CA LEU A 57 -11.24 -0.16 -5.92
C LEU A 57 -11.06 1.30 -6.38
N ASP A 58 -10.47 2.13 -5.52
CA ASP A 58 -10.20 3.56 -5.78
C ASP A 58 -9.10 3.79 -6.85
N LEU A 59 -8.41 2.73 -7.29
CA LEU A 59 -7.40 2.75 -8.35
C LEU A 59 -7.93 2.21 -9.69
N THR A 60 -9.18 1.75 -9.74
CA THR A 60 -9.81 1.25 -10.97
C THR A 60 -9.93 2.39 -12.00
N ASP A 61 -9.64 2.08 -13.26
CA ASP A 61 -9.59 3.02 -14.40
C ASP A 61 -8.59 4.19 -14.27
N LYS A 62 -7.67 4.10 -13.31
CA LYS A 62 -6.54 5.03 -13.18
C LYS A 62 -5.28 4.52 -13.86
N LYS A 63 -4.42 5.45 -14.28
CA LYS A 63 -3.05 5.16 -14.74
C LYS A 63 -2.18 4.83 -13.52
N LEU A 64 -1.59 3.64 -13.51
CA LEU A 64 -0.74 3.16 -12.42
C LEU A 64 0.69 2.89 -12.91
N LEU A 65 1.64 3.02 -12.00
CA LEU A 65 2.98 2.44 -12.11
C LEU A 65 3.00 1.15 -11.28
N LEU A 66 3.27 0.02 -11.93
CA LEU A 66 3.59 -1.27 -11.31
C LEU A 66 5.09 -1.49 -11.35
N VAL A 67 5.65 -1.92 -10.23
CA VAL A 67 7.00 -2.50 -10.17
C VAL A 67 6.86 -3.99 -9.88
N LEU A 68 7.47 -4.82 -10.72
CA LEU A 68 7.46 -6.28 -10.56
C LEU A 68 8.69 -6.78 -9.79
N ARG A 69 8.62 -8.00 -9.25
CA ARG A 69 9.71 -8.65 -8.50
C ARG A 69 11.01 -8.86 -9.30
N ASP A 70 10.94 -8.92 -10.63
CA ASP A 70 12.13 -9.00 -11.49
C ASP A 70 12.86 -7.64 -11.64
N GLY A 71 12.16 -6.54 -11.35
CA GLY A 71 12.61 -5.15 -11.44
C GLY A 71 12.01 -4.34 -12.59
N ARG A 72 11.16 -4.96 -13.42
CA ARG A 72 10.43 -4.30 -14.53
C ARG A 72 9.45 -3.26 -13.99
N LYS A 73 9.27 -2.20 -14.77
CA LYS A 73 8.44 -1.03 -14.43
C LYS A 73 7.43 -0.85 -15.56
N ILE A 74 6.16 -1.03 -15.23
CA ILE A 74 5.06 -1.03 -16.20
C ILE A 74 4.12 0.10 -15.81
N PHE A 75 3.90 1.04 -16.73
CA PHE A 75 2.86 2.03 -16.63
C PHE A 75 1.66 1.55 -17.44
N GLY A 76 0.43 1.78 -16.99
CA GLY A 76 -0.79 1.44 -17.74
C GLY A 76 -2.06 1.72 -16.96
N VAL A 77 -3.21 1.57 -17.60
CA VAL A 77 -4.53 1.81 -16.96
C VAL A 77 -5.05 0.53 -16.32
N LEU A 78 -5.36 0.55 -15.02
CA LEU A 78 -5.94 -0.62 -14.34
C LEU A 78 -7.40 -0.82 -14.77
N ARG A 79 -7.72 -2.00 -15.33
CA ARG A 79 -9.08 -2.30 -15.85
C ARG A 79 -9.86 -3.29 -14.99
N SER A 80 -9.18 -4.23 -14.34
CA SER A 80 -9.79 -5.12 -13.36
C SER A 80 -8.73 -5.71 -12.43
N TRP A 81 -9.17 -6.16 -11.27
CA TRP A 81 -8.34 -6.76 -10.24
C TRP A 81 -9.14 -7.80 -9.43
N ASP A 82 -8.45 -8.63 -8.65
CA ASP A 82 -9.07 -9.54 -7.68
C ASP A 82 -8.48 -9.38 -6.27
N GLN A 83 -9.07 -10.09 -5.31
CA GLN A 83 -8.63 -10.10 -3.90
C GLN A 83 -7.18 -10.59 -3.66
N PHE A 84 -6.56 -11.25 -4.66
CA PHE A 84 -5.17 -11.69 -4.63
C PHE A 84 -4.23 -10.69 -5.34
N ALA A 85 -4.77 -9.54 -5.76
CA ALA A 85 -4.11 -8.54 -6.60
C ALA A 85 -3.60 -9.11 -7.94
N ASN A 86 -4.29 -10.07 -8.55
CA ASN A 86 -4.11 -10.33 -9.98
C ASN A 86 -4.73 -9.14 -10.75
N LEU A 87 -3.98 -8.53 -11.66
CA LEU A 87 -4.34 -7.24 -12.28
C LEU A 87 -4.43 -7.38 -13.81
N VAL A 88 -5.43 -6.75 -14.41
CA VAL A 88 -5.51 -6.52 -15.87
C VAL A 88 -5.23 -5.04 -16.13
N LEU A 89 -4.24 -4.75 -16.97
CA LEU A 89 -3.90 -3.40 -17.39
C LEU A 89 -3.98 -3.25 -18.91
N THR A 90 -4.49 -2.13 -19.39
CA THR A 90 -4.44 -1.72 -20.81
C THR A 90 -3.47 -0.56 -21.01
N ASP A 91 -3.20 -0.25 -22.27
CA ASP A 91 -2.38 0.89 -22.70
C ASP A 91 -1.00 0.90 -22.04
N THR A 92 -0.47 -0.32 -21.83
CA THR A 92 0.74 -0.50 -21.05
C THR A 92 1.98 -0.09 -21.83
N LYS A 93 2.91 0.58 -21.14
CA LYS A 93 4.28 0.84 -21.57
C LYS A 93 5.25 0.35 -20.51
N GLU A 94 6.36 -0.22 -20.94
CA GLU A 94 7.43 -0.71 -20.06
C GLU A 94 8.60 0.28 -20.09
N ARG A 95 8.92 0.89 -18.94
CA ARG A 95 9.95 1.92 -18.81
C ARG A 95 11.28 1.31 -18.40
N TYR A 96 12.30 1.50 -19.21
CA TYR A 96 13.67 1.08 -18.94
C TYR A 96 14.51 2.28 -18.51
N PHE A 97 15.52 2.02 -17.67
CA PHE A 97 16.42 3.04 -17.12
C PHE A 97 17.84 2.49 -17.14
N VAL A 98 18.78 3.23 -17.72
CA VAL A 98 20.20 2.89 -17.77
C VAL A 98 21.06 4.09 -17.39
N SER A 99 22.28 3.85 -16.95
CA SER A 99 23.29 4.89 -16.76
C SER A 99 24.49 4.54 -17.65
N VAL A 100 24.85 5.46 -18.53
CA VAL A 100 25.96 5.29 -19.48
C VAL A 100 27.10 6.23 -19.11
N PRO A 101 28.38 5.80 -19.24
CA PRO A 101 29.48 6.73 -19.11
C PRO A 101 29.36 7.78 -20.23
N SER A 102 29.34 9.06 -19.86
CA SER A 102 29.38 10.13 -20.85
C SER A 102 30.79 10.12 -21.45
N ALA A 103 30.90 9.61 -22.67
CA ALA A 103 32.11 9.71 -23.44
C ALA A 103 32.35 11.21 -23.71
N THR A 104 33.28 11.81 -22.97
CA THR A 104 33.75 13.17 -23.28
C THR A 104 34.22 13.16 -24.72
N SER A 105 33.62 14.03 -25.54
CA SER A 105 34.00 14.22 -26.93
C SER A 105 35.52 14.36 -27.02
N ALA A 106 36.14 13.55 -27.87
CA ALA A 106 37.60 13.36 -27.92
C ALA A 106 38.38 14.56 -28.53
N ASP A 107 37.82 15.77 -28.42
CA ASP A 107 38.23 17.01 -29.09
C ASP A 107 38.57 18.12 -28.07
N SER A 108 39.19 17.76 -26.95
CA SER A 108 39.81 18.70 -26.01
C SER A 108 40.96 18.04 -25.27
N ALA A 109 42.09 17.93 -25.96
CA ALA A 109 43.35 17.49 -25.39
C ALA A 109 43.89 18.53 -24.39
N ASN A 110 43.61 18.35 -23.10
CA ASN A 110 44.34 19.05 -22.03
C ASN A 110 44.67 18.08 -20.87
N PRO A 111 45.77 17.32 -20.96
CA PRO A 111 46.09 16.24 -20.03
C PRO A 111 46.75 16.73 -18.73
N GLN A 112 46.13 17.66 -17.98
CA GLN A 112 46.72 18.16 -16.73
C GLN A 112 45.75 18.72 -15.68
N SER A 113 44.82 17.87 -15.18
CA SER A 113 44.18 18.06 -13.87
C SER A 113 43.78 16.73 -13.25
N GLN A 114 44.68 16.12 -12.45
CA GLN A 114 44.33 14.97 -11.61
C GLN A 114 43.51 15.43 -10.39
N SER A 115 42.19 15.51 -10.55
CA SER A 115 41.24 15.44 -9.44
C SER A 115 40.34 14.23 -9.63
N GLN A 116 40.02 13.53 -8.54
CA GLN A 116 39.19 12.32 -8.55
C GLN A 116 37.70 12.68 -8.68
N GLN A 117 37.34 13.47 -9.70
CA GLN A 117 35.94 13.69 -10.04
C GLN A 117 35.40 12.44 -10.74
N PRO A 118 34.23 11.91 -10.33
CA PRO A 118 33.61 10.80 -11.03
C PRO A 118 33.32 11.23 -12.48
N GLN A 119 33.70 10.37 -13.44
CA GLN A 119 33.38 10.55 -14.86
C GLN A 119 31.88 10.89 -14.99
N PRO A 120 31.49 11.93 -15.75
CA PRO A 120 30.08 12.27 -15.89
C PRO A 120 29.32 11.06 -16.46
N THR A 121 28.26 10.64 -15.78
CA THR A 121 27.36 9.58 -16.25
C THR A 121 26.07 10.21 -16.76
N ARG A 122 25.65 9.86 -17.97
CA ARG A 122 24.36 10.26 -18.53
C ARG A 122 23.34 9.18 -18.19
N ASN A 123 22.25 9.54 -17.52
CA ASN A 123 21.19 8.58 -17.24
C ASN A 123 20.12 8.70 -18.32
N LEU A 124 19.76 7.56 -18.92
CA LEU A 124 18.81 7.47 -20.02
C LEU A 124 17.60 6.65 -19.60
N TYR A 125 16.42 7.04 -20.05
CA TYR A 125 15.22 6.22 -19.98
C TYR A 125 14.59 6.05 -21.37
N CYS A 126 13.81 4.99 -21.55
CA CYS A 126 12.94 4.85 -22.72
C CYS A 126 11.66 4.08 -22.34
N ASP A 127 10.57 4.36 -23.05
CA ASP A 127 9.28 3.68 -22.91
C ASP A 127 9.03 2.77 -24.12
N ILE A 128 8.74 1.49 -23.89
CA ILE A 128 8.34 0.56 -24.96
C ILE A 128 6.87 0.19 -24.81
N PRO A 129 6.00 0.42 -25.83
CA PRO A 129 4.59 0.03 -25.76
C PRO A 129 4.43 -1.50 -25.72
N ARG A 130 3.47 -1.96 -24.90
CA ARG A 130 3.23 -3.36 -24.58
C ARG A 130 1.77 -3.79 -24.68
N GLY A 131 0.81 -2.86 -24.72
CA GLY A 131 -0.61 -3.16 -24.97
C GLY A 131 -1.34 -3.63 -23.70
N THR A 132 -1.90 -4.86 -23.71
CA THR A 132 -2.67 -5.39 -22.57
C THR A 132 -1.85 -6.40 -21.77
N PHE A 133 -1.80 -6.25 -20.44
CA PHE A 133 -1.13 -7.16 -19.52
C PHE A 133 -2.12 -7.82 -18.57
N LEU A 134 -1.92 -9.12 -18.32
CA LEU A 134 -2.46 -9.84 -17.17
C LEU A 134 -1.28 -10.14 -16.22
N VAL A 135 -1.27 -9.50 -15.06
CA VAL A 135 -0.22 -9.62 -14.04
C VAL A 135 -0.72 -10.47 -12.90
N ARG A 136 0.01 -11.54 -12.56
CA ARG A 136 -0.28 -12.39 -11.40
C ARG A 136 0.21 -11.71 -10.11
N GLY A 137 -0.65 -11.57 -9.11
CA GLY A 137 -0.47 -10.66 -7.97
C GLY A 137 0.77 -10.94 -7.12
N GLU A 138 1.14 -12.21 -6.97
CA GLU A 138 2.37 -12.61 -6.27
C GLU A 138 3.66 -12.01 -6.88
N ASN A 139 3.65 -11.61 -8.16
CA ASN A 139 4.78 -11.01 -8.86
C ASN A 139 4.82 -9.48 -8.77
N VAL A 140 3.76 -8.84 -8.26
CA VAL A 140 3.75 -7.41 -7.96
C VAL A 140 4.62 -7.16 -6.72
N LEU A 141 5.54 -6.20 -6.82
CA LEU A 141 6.35 -5.74 -5.69
C LEU A 141 5.70 -4.51 -5.03
N LEU A 142 5.28 -3.54 -5.84
CA LEU A 142 4.47 -2.40 -5.43
C LEU A 142 3.69 -1.84 -6.63
N LEU A 143 2.68 -1.04 -6.35
CA LEU A 143 1.95 -0.23 -7.33
C LEU A 143 1.59 1.13 -6.74
N GLY A 144 1.35 2.11 -7.60
CA GLY A 144 0.87 3.44 -7.20
C GLY A 144 0.21 4.19 -8.35
N GLU A 145 -0.69 5.11 -8.02
CA GLU A 145 -1.33 6.03 -8.96
C GLU A 145 -0.30 6.97 -9.58
N VAL A 146 -0.46 7.25 -10.88
CA VAL A 146 0.39 8.14 -11.66
C VAL A 146 -0.32 9.46 -11.88
N ASP A 147 0.29 10.53 -11.39
CA ASP A 147 -0.09 11.90 -11.68
C ASP A 147 0.13 12.18 -13.18
N LEU A 148 -0.96 12.49 -13.90
CA LEU A 148 -0.92 12.61 -15.36
C LEU A 148 -0.09 13.81 -15.80
N ASP A 149 -0.21 14.94 -15.11
CA ASP A 149 0.48 16.18 -15.45
C ASP A 149 2.00 16.07 -15.23
N LYS A 150 2.45 15.11 -14.40
CA LYS A 150 3.88 14.88 -14.09
C LYS A 150 4.54 13.73 -14.85
N ASP A 151 3.79 12.79 -15.44
CA ASP A 151 4.38 11.65 -16.20
C ASP A 151 4.70 12.00 -17.67
N ASP A 152 4.26 13.18 -18.13
CA ASP A 152 4.63 13.72 -19.44
C ASP A 152 6.07 14.29 -19.44
N ASP A 153 6.60 14.68 -18.27
CA ASP A 153 7.99 15.14 -18.13
C ASP A 153 9.00 13.97 -17.95
N PRO A 154 10.23 14.10 -18.48
CA PRO A 154 11.34 13.20 -18.15
C PRO A 154 11.57 13.03 -16.63
N PRO A 155 11.77 11.81 -16.12
CA PRO A 155 12.07 11.58 -14.71
C PRO A 155 13.31 12.37 -14.24
N PRO A 156 13.30 12.97 -13.04
CA PRO A 156 14.39 13.84 -12.58
C PRO A 156 15.79 13.21 -12.70
N GLY A 157 16.68 13.87 -13.44
CA GLY A 157 18.05 13.41 -13.67
C GLY A 157 18.20 12.33 -14.74
N TYR A 158 17.16 12.03 -15.51
CA TYR A 158 17.18 11.18 -16.70
C TYR A 158 16.78 11.97 -17.96
N GLU A 159 17.39 11.61 -19.08
CA GLU A 159 17.04 12.10 -20.41
C GLU A 159 16.42 10.96 -21.24
N GLU A 160 15.57 11.28 -22.21
CA GLU A 160 15.05 10.26 -23.12
C GLU A 160 16.18 9.76 -24.03
N GLY A 161 16.36 8.44 -24.08
CA GLY A 161 17.37 7.76 -24.86
C GLY A 161 16.78 6.88 -25.96
N ASP A 162 17.60 6.54 -26.95
CA ASP A 162 17.18 5.66 -28.03
C ASP A 162 16.72 4.29 -27.50
N VAL A 163 15.61 3.79 -28.06
CA VAL A 163 14.95 2.57 -27.58
C VAL A 163 15.85 1.35 -27.75
N GLU A 164 16.59 1.24 -28.86
CA GLU A 164 17.47 0.10 -29.12
C GLU A 164 18.71 0.15 -28.23
N GLU A 165 19.31 1.34 -28.07
CA GLU A 165 20.46 1.53 -27.17
C GLU A 165 20.13 1.21 -25.72
N VAL A 166 19.10 1.85 -25.17
CA VAL A 166 18.70 1.68 -23.76
C VAL A 166 18.29 0.23 -23.49
N PHE A 167 17.52 -0.39 -24.38
CA PHE A 167 17.10 -1.78 -24.22
C PHE A 167 18.29 -2.76 -24.31
N ARG A 168 19.25 -2.53 -25.21
CA ARG A 168 20.47 -3.34 -25.33
C ARG A 168 21.30 -3.30 -24.04
N ILE A 169 21.57 -2.09 -23.54
CA ILE A 169 22.37 -1.88 -22.32
C ILE A 169 21.68 -2.47 -21.11
N GLN A 170 20.37 -2.26 -20.96
CA GLN A 170 19.59 -2.82 -19.86
C GLN A 170 19.58 -4.35 -19.85
N LYS A 171 19.40 -4.97 -21.03
CA LYS A 171 19.38 -6.43 -21.20
C LYS A 171 20.74 -7.07 -20.90
N GLU A 172 21.84 -6.36 -21.15
CA GLU A 172 23.18 -6.77 -20.76
C GLU A 172 23.40 -6.64 -19.25
N ALA A 173 23.06 -5.49 -18.66
CA ALA A 173 23.16 -5.25 -17.22
C ALA A 173 22.33 -6.26 -16.39
N GLU A 174 21.11 -6.58 -16.84
CA GLU A 174 20.26 -7.59 -16.19
C GLU A 174 20.87 -9.00 -16.28
N ARG A 175 21.44 -9.36 -17.44
CA ARG A 175 22.13 -10.64 -17.63
C ARG A 175 23.32 -10.79 -16.67
N GLU A 176 24.13 -9.74 -16.52
CA GLU A 176 25.25 -9.74 -15.58
C GLU A 176 24.80 -9.74 -14.11
N ARG A 177 23.73 -9.01 -13.76
CA ARG A 177 23.10 -9.08 -12.45
C ARG A 177 22.66 -10.51 -12.13
N LYS A 178 21.91 -11.15 -13.03
CA LYS A 178 21.40 -12.52 -12.87
C LYS A 178 22.52 -13.56 -12.77
N LYS A 179 23.62 -13.40 -13.51
CA LYS A 179 24.84 -14.22 -13.33
C LYS A 179 25.44 -14.02 -11.93
N LYS A 180 25.70 -12.76 -11.53
CA LYS A 180 26.30 -12.40 -10.24
C LYS A 180 25.49 -12.92 -9.06
N ASP A 181 24.17 -12.78 -9.12
CA ASP A 181 23.26 -13.25 -8.07
C ASP A 181 23.18 -14.77 -8.01
N ARG A 182 23.23 -15.47 -9.16
CA ARG A 182 23.35 -16.95 -9.19
C ARG A 182 24.68 -17.45 -8.60
N LEU A 183 25.80 -16.74 -8.84
CA LEU A 183 27.09 -17.07 -8.22
C LEU A 183 27.08 -16.80 -6.71
N LYS A 184 26.52 -15.66 -6.27
CA LYS A 184 26.33 -15.35 -4.84
C LYS A 184 25.47 -16.40 -4.14
N GLY A 185 24.31 -16.74 -4.70
CA GLY A 185 23.39 -17.73 -4.14
C GLY A 185 24.06 -19.09 -3.93
N LYS A 186 24.84 -19.57 -4.91
CA LYS A 186 25.67 -20.78 -4.75
C LYS A 186 26.71 -20.65 -3.62
N LYS A 187 27.37 -19.49 -3.51
CA LYS A 187 28.39 -19.24 -2.47
C LYS A 187 27.78 -19.15 -1.06
N THR A 188 26.57 -18.61 -0.92
CA THR A 188 25.83 -18.56 0.35
C THR A 188 25.31 -19.95 0.72
N ALA A 189 24.70 -20.69 -0.22
CA ALA A 189 24.24 -22.06 0.03
C ALA A 189 25.38 -23.03 0.41
N TRP A 190 26.59 -22.80 -0.12
CA TRP A 190 27.79 -23.52 0.31
C TRP A 190 28.23 -23.18 1.75
N ARG A 191 27.94 -21.97 2.23
CA ARG A 191 28.39 -21.48 3.54
C ARG A 191 27.47 -21.91 4.67
N ASP A 192 26.16 -21.84 4.44
CA ASP A 192 25.14 -22.02 5.48
C ASP A 192 24.07 -23.06 5.02
N PRO A 193 24.42 -24.35 4.91
CA PRO A 193 23.51 -25.38 4.39
C PRO A 193 22.29 -25.64 5.28
N GLU A 194 22.38 -25.41 6.59
CA GLU A 194 21.25 -25.57 7.52
C GLU A 194 20.19 -24.45 7.40
N GLY A 195 20.48 -23.38 6.66
CA GLY A 195 19.54 -22.29 6.40
C GLY A 195 18.53 -22.57 5.27
N SER A 196 18.71 -23.64 4.49
CA SER A 196 17.69 -24.06 3.52
C SER A 196 16.59 -24.84 4.23
N GLY A 197 15.43 -24.20 4.41
CA GLY A 197 14.25 -24.77 5.08
C GLY A 197 13.54 -25.90 4.33
N GLU A 198 14.27 -26.77 3.64
CA GLU A 198 13.77 -28.09 3.22
C GLU A 198 13.70 -29.00 4.46
N VAL A 199 12.64 -28.83 5.24
CA VAL A 199 12.21 -29.82 6.22
C VAL A 199 11.71 -31.03 5.44
N LEU A 200 12.61 -32.00 5.22
CA LEU A 200 12.28 -33.30 4.64
C LEU A 200 11.46 -34.12 5.65
N PHE A 201 10.17 -34.25 5.37
CA PHE A 201 9.28 -35.31 5.89
C PHE A 201 8.61 -35.99 4.69
#